data_AF-S9UK23-F1
#
_entry.id   AF-S9UK23-F1
#
_cell.length_a   1.000
_cell.length_b   1.000
_cell.length_c   1.000
_cell.angle_alpha   90.00
_cell.angle_beta   90.00
_cell.angle_gamma   90.00
#
_symmetry.space_group_name_H-M   'P 1'
#
loop_
_entity.id
_entity.type
_entity.pdbx_description
1 polymer ?
#
loop_
_entity_poly.entity_id
_entity_poly.type
_entity_poly.pdbx_seq_one_letter_code
_entity_poly.pdbx_strand_id
1 'polypeptide(L)'
;MCSSSRPTSSWPNFYNRHLWNRMEKTLQNHALFESIDLPTIKALTTKLFKTRRGCARETLDVRRKLLGAMASRVSVLANDFDLPSLLGLLQCYTVHDMAPFLLEPLAIRATNHVRDYTPQECATLTHVLRKFRLMRFEVCERLILQISSADELNHHMVHAALLAVRTCWNKVSQGGRQALHAEPTKQKLRAMGEQVAARLGEAEFPSLQMILGILDIIVTIKIYVPKKALQGVFEQADAMLLVVVTPEHDMVDPKTGKKVRPVTVEEGRQLQALLQHYGADLSPALAERLRTAFREGLLPDEASL
;
A
#
# COMPACT_ATOMS: atom_id res chain seq x y z
N MET A 1 -42.19 19.66 -10.59
CA MET A 1 -42.09 18.20 -10.42
C MET A 1 -40.85 17.90 -9.60
N CYS A 2 -41.00 17.08 -8.56
CA CYS A 2 -40.21 17.03 -7.34
C CYS A 2 -38.69 16.85 -7.52
N SER A 3 -37.93 17.79 -6.95
CA SER A 3 -36.55 17.63 -6.51
C SER A 3 -36.52 16.71 -5.27
N SER A 4 -36.04 15.48 -5.42
CA SER A 4 -35.78 14.58 -4.29
C SER A 4 -34.39 14.86 -3.71
N SER A 5 -34.31 15.90 -2.89
CA SER A 5 -33.20 16.07 -1.94
C SER A 5 -33.22 14.88 -0.97
N ARG A 6 -32.30 13.93 -1.15
CA ARG A 6 -32.05 12.88 -0.15
C ARG A 6 -31.56 13.55 1.14
N PRO A 7 -32.19 13.30 2.30
CA PRO A 7 -31.66 13.81 3.55
C PRO A 7 -30.35 13.08 3.85
N THR A 8 -29.26 13.83 3.97
CA THR A 8 -27.99 13.36 4.53
C THR A 8 -28.23 13.00 6.00
N SER A 9 -28.53 11.73 6.27
CA SER A 9 -28.84 11.26 7.61
C SER A 9 -27.56 11.21 8.46
N SER A 10 -27.46 12.13 9.42
CA SER A 10 -26.48 12.15 10.52
C SER A 10 -26.76 11.10 11.61
N TRP A 11 -27.94 10.48 11.56
CA TRP A 11 -28.48 9.55 12.57
C TRP A 11 -27.84 8.14 12.61
N PRO A 12 -27.46 7.49 11.48
CA PRO A 12 -26.82 6.17 11.52
C PRO A 12 -25.45 6.20 12.18
N ASN A 13 -24.74 7.33 12.14
CA ASN A 13 -23.41 7.50 12.75
C ASN A 13 -23.49 7.66 14.27
N PHE A 14 -24.48 8.38 14.79
CA PHE A 14 -24.63 8.58 16.24
C PHE A 14 -25.00 7.28 16.97
N TYR A 15 -25.97 6.52 16.45
CA TYR A 15 -26.41 5.24 17.04
C TYR A 15 -25.29 4.20 17.02
N ASN A 16 -24.56 4.11 15.90
CA ASN A 16 -23.37 3.27 15.82
C ASN A 16 -22.33 3.72 16.85
N ARG A 17 -21.98 5.01 16.91
CA ARG A 17 -20.98 5.52 17.86
C ARG A 17 -21.34 5.24 19.32
N HIS A 18 -22.60 5.40 19.72
CA HIS A 18 -23.01 5.09 21.10
C HIS A 18 -22.91 3.59 21.41
N LEU A 19 -23.38 2.73 20.50
CA LEU A 19 -23.29 1.28 20.64
C LEU A 19 -21.82 0.81 20.69
N TRP A 20 -20.98 1.38 19.83
CA TRP A 20 -19.55 1.15 19.78
C TRP A 20 -18.80 1.63 21.04
N ASN A 21 -19.12 2.82 21.54
CA ASN A 21 -18.55 3.35 22.79
C ASN A 21 -19.01 2.54 24.01
N ARG A 22 -20.25 2.05 24.00
CA ARG A 22 -20.76 1.18 25.05
C ARG A 22 -20.06 -0.18 25.00
N MET A 23 -19.87 -0.73 23.80
CA MET A 23 -19.08 -1.95 23.59
C MET A 23 -17.63 -1.75 24.06
N GLU A 24 -16.98 -0.64 23.72
CA GLU A 24 -15.64 -0.31 24.24
C GLU A 24 -15.62 -0.28 25.78
N LYS A 25 -16.53 0.47 26.42
CA LYS A 25 -16.58 0.60 27.89
C LYS A 25 -16.86 -0.74 28.57
N THR A 26 -17.84 -1.51 28.08
CA THR A 26 -18.17 -2.82 28.62
C THR A 26 -16.97 -3.78 28.48
N LEU A 27 -16.26 -3.72 27.37
CA LEU A 27 -15.14 -4.63 27.14
C LEU A 27 -13.85 -4.22 27.88
N GLN A 28 -13.61 -2.93 28.11
CA GLN A 28 -12.48 -2.43 28.93
C GLN A 28 -12.70 -2.69 30.43
N ASN A 29 -13.92 -2.53 30.93
CA ASN A 29 -14.19 -2.61 32.37
C ASN A 29 -14.27 -4.06 32.90
N HIS A 30 -14.45 -5.05 32.03
CA HIS A 30 -14.71 -6.43 32.46
C HIS A 30 -13.63 -7.45 32.06
N ALA A 31 -12.45 -7.01 31.59
CA ALA A 31 -11.40 -7.92 31.08
C ALA A 31 -11.90 -8.95 30.04
N LEU A 32 -13.05 -8.70 29.40
CA LEU A 32 -13.72 -9.67 28.51
C LEU A 32 -12.86 -10.03 27.30
N PHE A 33 -11.93 -9.15 26.92
CA PHE A 33 -10.94 -9.44 25.89
C PHE A 33 -9.98 -10.56 26.27
N GLU A 34 -9.68 -10.76 27.57
CA GLU A 34 -8.78 -11.81 28.04
C GLU A 34 -9.37 -13.21 27.86
N SER A 35 -10.70 -13.33 27.76
CA SER A 35 -11.41 -14.59 27.58
C SER A 35 -11.87 -14.86 26.14
N ILE A 36 -11.62 -13.96 25.18
CA ILE A 36 -12.04 -14.19 23.79
C ILE A 36 -11.26 -15.39 23.22
N ASP A 37 -11.99 -16.31 22.61
CA ASP A 37 -11.46 -17.49 21.96
C ASP A 37 -10.89 -17.17 20.57
N LEU A 38 -9.97 -18.01 20.12
CA LEU A 38 -9.28 -17.84 18.85
C LEU A 38 -10.24 -17.73 17.63
N PRO A 39 -11.31 -18.55 17.51
CA PRO A 39 -12.27 -18.41 16.41
C PRO A 39 -12.94 -17.03 16.36
N THR A 40 -13.34 -16.48 17.51
CA THR A 40 -13.95 -15.14 17.57
C THR A 40 -12.96 -14.07 17.17
N ILE A 41 -11.69 -14.16 17.59
CA ILE A 41 -10.64 -13.24 17.15
C ILE A 41 -10.50 -13.27 15.62
N LYS A 42 -10.39 -14.46 15.02
CA LYS A 42 -10.28 -14.62 13.56
C LYS A 42 -11.49 -14.06 12.82
N ALA A 43 -12.69 -14.29 13.33
CA ALA A 43 -13.92 -13.78 12.74
C ALA A 43 -14.02 -12.24 12.83
N LEU A 44 -13.68 -11.67 13.99
CA LEU A 44 -13.67 -10.22 14.20
C LEU A 44 -12.64 -9.51 13.33
N THR A 45 -11.40 -10.01 13.28
CA THR A 45 -10.34 -9.41 12.46
C THR A 45 -10.69 -9.46 10.98
N THR A 46 -11.28 -10.55 10.50
CA THR A 46 -11.79 -10.66 9.12
C THR A 46 -12.88 -9.63 8.82
N LYS A 47 -13.87 -9.47 9.72
CA LYS A 47 -14.96 -8.48 9.56
C LYS A 47 -14.41 -7.05 9.59
N LEU A 48 -13.50 -6.75 10.53
CA LEU A 48 -12.88 -5.43 10.67
C LEU A 48 -12.00 -5.08 9.47
N PHE A 49 -11.33 -6.06 8.88
CA PHE A 49 -10.54 -5.86 7.65
C PHE A 49 -11.43 -5.47 6.47
N LYS A 50 -12.49 -6.26 6.20
CA LYS A 50 -13.42 -6.03 5.08
C LYS A 50 -14.15 -4.69 5.17
N THR A 51 -14.43 -4.23 6.39
CA THR A 51 -15.24 -3.03 6.62
C THR A 51 -14.44 -1.73 6.66
N ARG A 52 -13.13 -1.71 6.39
CA ARG A 52 -12.37 -0.45 6.41
C ARG A 52 -12.79 0.54 5.32
N ARG A 53 -12.96 0.08 4.07
CA ARG A 53 -13.14 0.98 2.90
C ARG A 53 -14.42 1.82 3.04
N GLY A 54 -14.32 3.12 2.76
CA GLY A 54 -15.47 4.05 2.71
C GLY A 54 -16.08 4.40 4.07
N CYS A 55 -15.41 4.10 5.19
CA CYS A 55 -15.95 4.39 6.52
C CYS A 55 -15.60 5.78 7.03
N ALA A 56 -16.54 6.39 7.76
CA ALA A 56 -16.34 7.66 8.45
C ALA A 56 -15.22 7.56 9.51
N ARG A 57 -14.53 8.69 9.77
CA ARG A 57 -13.39 8.79 10.69
C ARG A 57 -13.72 8.28 12.10
N GLU A 58 -14.90 8.62 12.61
CA GLU A 58 -15.33 8.21 13.96
C GLU A 58 -15.42 6.68 14.10
N THR A 59 -15.88 5.99 13.07
CA THR A 59 -15.96 4.52 13.05
C THR A 59 -14.57 3.89 12.99
N LEU A 60 -13.60 4.53 12.31
CA LEU A 60 -12.21 4.06 12.30
C LEU A 60 -11.59 4.12 13.70
N ASP A 61 -11.85 5.19 14.45
CA ASP A 61 -11.30 5.36 15.81
C ASP A 61 -11.81 4.27 16.76
N VAL A 62 -13.09 3.91 16.69
CA VAL A 62 -13.64 2.78 17.45
C VAL A 62 -12.96 1.46 17.08
N ARG A 63 -12.83 1.17 15.78
CA ARG A 63 -12.21 -0.09 15.35
C ARG A 63 -10.78 -0.22 15.84
N ARG A 64 -10.03 0.89 15.84
CA ARG A 64 -8.70 0.94 16.41
C ARG A 64 -8.71 0.65 17.91
N LYS A 65 -9.70 1.15 18.66
CA LYS A 65 -9.87 0.84 20.09
C LYS A 65 -10.16 -0.64 20.32
N LEU A 66 -11.05 -1.25 19.51
CA LEU A 66 -11.35 -2.68 19.58
C LEU A 66 -10.12 -3.54 19.30
N LEU A 67 -9.40 -3.24 18.21
CA LEU A 67 -8.14 -3.90 17.88
C LEU A 67 -7.10 -3.71 18.99
N GLY A 68 -6.99 -2.49 19.53
CA GLY A 68 -6.08 -2.19 20.63
C GLY A 68 -6.35 -3.04 21.87
N ALA A 69 -7.63 -3.21 22.23
CA ALA A 69 -8.02 -4.04 23.35
C ALA A 69 -7.84 -5.55 23.09
N MET A 70 -8.01 -6.01 21.85
CA MET A 70 -7.73 -7.39 21.45
C MET A 70 -6.23 -7.74 21.45
N ALA A 71 -5.34 -6.75 21.28
CA ALA A 71 -3.90 -6.99 21.07
C ALA A 71 -3.25 -7.81 22.19
N SER A 72 -3.63 -7.58 23.45
CA SER A 72 -3.13 -8.35 24.59
C SER A 72 -3.51 -9.84 24.47
N ARG A 73 -4.79 -10.14 24.24
CA ARG A 73 -5.25 -11.53 24.08
C ARG A 73 -4.63 -12.22 22.88
N VAL A 74 -4.52 -11.50 21.76
CA VAL A 74 -3.86 -12.00 20.55
C VAL A 74 -2.41 -12.38 20.84
N SER A 75 -1.70 -11.59 21.65
CA SER A 75 -0.31 -11.91 22.02
C SER A 75 -0.19 -13.17 22.88
N VAL A 76 -1.18 -13.46 23.73
CA VAL A 76 -1.23 -14.71 24.52
C VAL A 76 -1.48 -15.92 23.64
N LEU A 77 -2.38 -15.79 22.65
CA LEU A 77 -2.73 -16.86 21.71
C LEU A 77 -1.76 -16.97 20.52
N ALA A 78 -0.58 -16.32 20.58
CA ALA A 78 0.33 -16.19 19.46
C ALA A 78 0.70 -17.53 18.81
N ASN A 79 0.86 -18.59 19.61
CA ASN A 79 1.26 -19.91 19.16
C ASN A 79 0.14 -20.67 18.45
N ASP A 80 -1.11 -20.31 18.68
CA ASP A 80 -2.29 -21.04 18.19
C ASP A 80 -2.73 -20.60 16.79
N PHE A 81 -2.12 -19.54 16.24
CA PHE A 81 -2.34 -19.12 14.86
C PHE A 81 -1.51 -19.95 13.87
N ASP A 82 -2.19 -20.57 12.92
CA ASP A 82 -1.64 -20.99 11.63
C ASP A 82 -1.14 -19.78 10.82
N LEU A 83 -0.19 -19.99 9.91
CA LEU A 83 0.49 -18.92 9.18
C LEU A 83 -0.44 -18.00 8.39
N PRO A 84 -1.42 -18.49 7.61
CA PRO A 84 -2.35 -17.61 6.89
C PRO A 84 -3.19 -16.76 7.86
N SER A 85 -3.67 -17.35 8.95
CA SER A 85 -4.43 -16.62 9.96
C SER A 85 -3.57 -15.58 10.70
N LEU A 86 -2.31 -15.89 10.99
CA LEU A 86 -1.32 -14.98 11.59
C LEU A 86 -1.09 -13.77 10.68
N LEU A 87 -0.86 -14.01 9.38
CA LEU A 87 -0.63 -12.93 8.43
C LEU A 87 -1.88 -12.07 8.24
N GLY A 88 -3.07 -12.68 8.10
CA GLY A 88 -4.34 -11.96 7.97
C GLY A 88 -4.68 -11.10 9.20
N LEU A 89 -4.37 -11.62 10.39
CA LEU A 89 -4.45 -10.87 11.64
C LEU A 89 -3.54 -9.62 11.59
N LEU A 90 -2.24 -9.79 11.32
CA LEU A 90 -1.29 -8.68 11.25
C LEU A 90 -1.68 -7.67 10.15
N GLN A 91 -2.14 -8.17 9.00
CA GLN A 91 -2.64 -7.34 7.92
C GLN A 91 -3.83 -6.47 8.37
N CYS A 92 -4.76 -7.02 9.16
CA CYS A 92 -5.87 -6.26 9.72
C CYS A 92 -5.39 -5.05 10.53
N TYR A 93 -4.46 -5.25 11.48
CA TYR A 93 -3.90 -4.14 12.26
C TYR A 93 -3.23 -3.08 11.36
N THR A 94 -2.40 -3.51 10.42
CA THR A 94 -1.67 -2.57 9.54
C THR A 94 -2.60 -1.76 8.64
N VAL A 95 -3.68 -2.38 8.16
CA VAL A 95 -4.70 -1.70 7.36
C VAL A 95 -5.46 -0.67 8.18
N HIS A 96 -5.58 -0.84 9.51
CA HIS A 96 -6.11 0.20 10.41
C HIS A 96 -5.04 1.19 10.92
N ASP A 97 -3.85 1.20 10.31
CA ASP A 97 -2.68 2.00 10.73
C ASP A 97 -2.27 1.74 12.18
N MET A 98 -2.35 0.49 12.61
CA MET A 98 -1.91 0.04 13.92
C MET A 98 -0.72 -0.89 13.81
N ALA A 99 0.23 -0.72 14.72
CA ALA A 99 1.36 -1.63 14.93
C ALA A 99 1.63 -1.74 16.45
N PRO A 100 0.77 -2.45 17.21
CA PRO A 100 0.96 -2.57 18.65
C PRO A 100 2.23 -3.35 18.97
N PHE A 101 3.03 -2.86 19.92
CA PHE A 101 4.28 -3.50 20.36
C PHE A 101 4.07 -4.98 20.76
N LEU A 102 2.95 -5.30 21.41
CA LEU A 102 2.57 -6.67 21.80
C LEU A 102 2.50 -7.65 20.63
N LEU A 103 2.34 -7.17 19.40
CA LEU A 103 2.25 -8.00 18.19
C LEU A 103 3.56 -8.06 17.39
N GLU A 104 4.61 -7.34 17.81
CA GLU A 104 5.92 -7.43 17.18
C GLU A 104 6.49 -8.86 17.18
N PRO A 105 6.41 -9.65 18.27
CA PRO A 105 6.89 -11.03 18.26
C PRO A 105 6.18 -11.90 17.21
N LEU A 106 4.88 -11.67 16.98
CA LEU A 106 4.11 -12.37 15.95
C LEU A 106 4.58 -11.98 14.55
N ALA A 107 4.82 -10.69 14.31
CA ALA A 107 5.36 -10.22 13.03
C ALA A 107 6.77 -10.76 12.78
N ILE A 108 7.62 -10.85 13.81
CA ILE A 108 8.95 -11.48 13.72
C ILE A 108 8.81 -12.97 13.41
N ARG A 109 7.92 -13.69 14.10
CA ARG A 109 7.63 -15.11 13.83
C ARG A 109 7.26 -15.32 12.38
N ALA A 110 6.39 -14.47 11.81
CA ALA A 110 6.04 -14.55 10.40
C ALA A 110 7.26 -14.47 9.47
N THR A 111 8.32 -13.73 9.82
CA THR A 111 9.56 -13.66 9.02
C THR A 111 10.38 -14.96 9.02
N ASN A 112 10.16 -15.86 9.97
CA ASN A 112 10.84 -17.15 9.99
C ASN A 112 10.25 -18.11 8.95
N HIS A 113 9.01 -17.86 8.53
CA HIS A 113 8.22 -18.71 7.63
C HIS A 113 8.09 -18.13 6.22
N VAL A 114 9.00 -17.24 5.79
CA VAL A 114 8.95 -16.59 4.46
C VAL A 114 8.84 -17.60 3.32
N ARG A 115 9.47 -18.78 3.45
CA ARG A 115 9.43 -19.85 2.43
C ARG A 115 8.10 -20.60 2.37
N ASP A 116 7.28 -20.50 3.41
CA ASP A 116 5.99 -21.18 3.52
C ASP A 116 4.84 -20.32 2.96
N TYR A 117 5.11 -19.04 2.67
CA TYR A 117 4.15 -18.10 2.11
C TYR A 117 4.20 -18.08 0.59
N THR A 118 3.03 -17.89 -0.01
CA THR A 118 2.93 -17.57 -1.44
C THR A 118 3.59 -16.21 -1.76
N PRO A 119 3.93 -15.93 -3.02
CA PRO A 119 4.47 -14.62 -3.42
C PRO A 119 3.57 -13.44 -3.03
N GLN A 120 2.24 -13.62 -3.11
CA GLN A 120 1.26 -12.61 -2.72
C GLN A 120 1.24 -12.37 -1.20
N GLU A 121 1.36 -13.43 -0.41
CA GLU A 121 1.47 -13.34 1.04
C GLU A 121 2.80 -12.70 1.46
N CYS A 122 3.90 -12.97 0.74
CA CYS A 122 5.18 -12.28 0.95
C CYS A 122 5.07 -10.77 0.68
N ALA A 123 4.35 -10.37 -0.36
CA ALA A 123 4.07 -8.96 -0.61
C ALA A 123 3.24 -8.33 0.53
N THR A 124 2.28 -9.06 1.08
CA THR A 124 1.49 -8.62 2.25
C THR A 124 2.36 -8.50 3.51
N LEU A 125 3.19 -9.51 3.80
CA LEU A 125 4.13 -9.52 4.92
C LEU A 125 5.12 -8.36 4.82
N THR A 126 5.56 -8.02 3.61
CA THR A 126 6.39 -6.84 3.36
C THR A 126 5.73 -5.55 3.86
N HIS A 127 4.43 -5.35 3.57
CA HIS A 127 3.68 -4.20 4.07
C HIS A 127 3.59 -4.21 5.60
N VAL A 128 3.31 -5.38 6.18
CA VAL A 128 3.26 -5.57 7.63
C VAL A 128 4.57 -5.15 8.29
N LEU A 129 5.70 -5.70 7.86
CA LEU A 129 7.00 -5.42 8.44
C LEU A 129 7.42 -3.95 8.30
N ARG A 130 7.02 -3.28 7.22
CA ARG A 130 7.26 -1.84 7.08
C ARG A 130 6.47 -1.03 8.10
N LYS A 131 5.18 -1.33 8.28
CA LYS A 131 4.32 -0.63 9.26
C LYS A 131 4.78 -0.86 10.70
N PHE A 132 5.21 -2.08 11.03
CA PHE A 132 5.82 -2.41 12.31
C PHE A 132 7.28 -1.94 12.44
N ARG A 133 7.88 -1.37 11.39
CA ARG A 133 9.31 -0.97 11.33
C ARG A 133 10.33 -2.10 11.55
N LEU A 134 9.89 -3.34 11.36
CA LEU A 134 10.66 -4.57 11.56
C LEU A 134 11.41 -5.06 10.31
N MET A 135 11.32 -4.34 9.18
CA MET A 135 12.02 -4.74 7.94
C MET A 135 13.54 -4.78 8.13
N ARG A 136 14.14 -5.98 8.08
CA ARG A 136 15.59 -6.23 8.12
C ARG A 136 16.11 -6.61 6.74
N PHE A 137 17.41 -6.47 6.52
CA PHE A 137 18.02 -6.74 5.21
C PHE A 137 17.86 -8.20 4.77
N GLU A 138 18.11 -9.15 5.67
CA GLU A 138 18.03 -10.60 5.40
C GLU A 138 16.58 -11.05 5.16
N VAL A 139 15.62 -10.34 5.78
CA VAL A 139 14.19 -10.59 5.55
C VAL A 139 13.78 -10.00 4.20
N CYS A 140 14.23 -8.79 3.87
CA CYS A 140 14.00 -8.16 2.57
C CYS A 140 14.49 -9.05 1.42
N GLU A 141 15.70 -9.60 1.54
CA GLU A 141 16.26 -10.51 0.53
C GLU A 141 15.38 -11.75 0.32
N ARG A 142 15.00 -12.44 1.41
CA ARG A 142 14.14 -13.62 1.33
C ARG A 142 12.76 -13.28 0.74
N LEU A 143 12.19 -12.14 1.10
CA LEU A 143 10.91 -11.68 0.57
C LEU A 143 10.97 -11.39 -0.92
N ILE A 144 12.01 -10.69 -1.39
CA ILE A 144 12.17 -10.37 -2.80
C ILE A 144 12.39 -11.65 -3.61
N LEU A 145 13.18 -12.59 -3.09
CA LEU A 145 13.37 -13.89 -3.73
C LEU A 145 12.04 -14.64 -3.94
N GLN A 146 11.19 -14.71 -2.91
CA GLN A 146 9.87 -15.36 -2.99
C GLN A 146 8.87 -14.57 -3.86
N ILE A 147 8.86 -13.24 -3.79
CA ILE A 147 8.00 -12.43 -4.65
C ILE A 147 8.38 -12.62 -6.12
N SER A 148 9.68 -12.65 -6.40
CA SER A 148 10.21 -12.74 -7.77
C SER A 148 10.10 -14.15 -8.36
N SER A 149 9.78 -15.17 -7.55
CA SER A 149 9.54 -16.53 -8.02
C SER A 149 8.10 -16.75 -8.52
N ALA A 150 7.25 -15.72 -8.50
CA ALA A 150 5.93 -15.82 -9.10
C ALA A 150 5.99 -15.84 -10.63
N ASP A 151 5.05 -16.58 -11.23
CA ASP A 151 4.89 -16.65 -12.69
C ASP A 151 4.63 -15.26 -13.29
N GLU A 152 3.81 -14.45 -12.63
CA GLU A 152 3.47 -13.08 -13.03
C GLU A 152 3.43 -12.15 -11.82
N LEU A 153 4.02 -10.95 -11.94
CA LEU A 153 3.98 -9.94 -10.89
C LEU A 153 2.78 -9.02 -11.05
N ASN A 154 1.91 -8.99 -10.03
CA ASN A 154 0.88 -7.94 -9.94
C ASN A 154 1.41 -6.65 -9.29
N HIS A 155 0.64 -5.56 -9.38
CA HIS A 155 1.01 -4.25 -8.84
C HIS A 155 1.33 -4.26 -7.34
N HIS A 156 0.61 -5.08 -6.54
CA HIS A 156 0.86 -5.17 -5.10
C HIS A 156 2.25 -5.76 -4.85
N MET A 157 2.60 -6.81 -5.58
CA MET A 157 3.89 -7.51 -5.44
C MET A 157 5.05 -6.60 -5.83
N VAL A 158 4.97 -5.95 -6.99
CA VAL A 158 5.96 -4.96 -7.45
C VAL A 158 6.15 -3.86 -6.42
N HIS A 159 5.05 -3.20 -6.03
CA HIS A 159 5.09 -2.07 -5.13
C HIS A 159 5.64 -2.46 -3.76
N ALA A 160 5.22 -3.61 -3.22
CA ALA A 160 5.73 -4.12 -1.95
C ALA A 160 7.24 -4.37 -2.01
N ALA A 161 7.72 -5.08 -3.03
CA ALA A 161 9.14 -5.41 -3.17
C ALA A 161 10.02 -4.17 -3.30
N LEU A 162 9.67 -3.23 -4.19
CA LEU A 162 10.44 -1.99 -4.37
C LEU A 162 10.44 -1.12 -3.10
N LEU A 163 9.34 -1.09 -2.35
CA LEU A 163 9.28 -0.41 -1.07
C LEU A 163 10.13 -1.09 0.01
N ALA A 164 10.25 -2.42 -0.01
CA ALA A 164 11.18 -3.14 0.86
C ALA A 164 12.62 -2.72 0.58
N VAL A 165 13.01 -2.72 -0.70
CA VAL A 165 14.32 -2.27 -1.17
C VAL A 165 14.59 -0.85 -0.70
N ARG A 166 13.66 0.09 -0.91
CA ARG A 166 13.80 1.48 -0.43
C ARG A 166 13.94 1.58 1.09
N THR A 167 13.18 0.78 1.83
CA THR A 167 13.23 0.80 3.30
C THR A 167 14.61 0.37 3.79
N CYS A 168 15.17 -0.70 3.23
CA CYS A 168 16.53 -1.16 3.55
C CYS A 168 17.60 -0.19 3.05
N TRP A 169 17.43 0.37 1.85
CA TRP A 169 18.33 1.38 1.29
C TRP A 169 18.48 2.60 2.19
N ASN A 170 17.37 3.12 2.71
CA ASN A 170 17.38 4.27 3.61
C ASN A 170 18.10 3.94 4.92
N LYS A 171 17.88 2.76 5.49
CA LYS A 171 18.58 2.30 6.70
C LYS A 171 20.11 2.23 6.49
N VAL A 172 20.54 1.70 5.35
CA VAL A 172 21.97 1.61 4.99
C VAL A 172 22.55 3.00 4.73
N SER A 173 21.82 3.88 4.05
CA SER A 173 22.29 5.22 3.70
C SER A 173 22.38 6.18 4.89
N GLN A 174 21.51 6.01 5.90
CA GLN A 174 21.52 6.80 7.14
C GLN A 174 22.56 6.30 8.16
N GLY A 175 23.19 5.15 7.91
CA GLY A 175 24.09 4.46 8.85
C GLY A 175 25.43 5.15 9.12
N GLY A 176 25.74 6.30 8.50
CA GLY A 176 26.79 7.28 8.83
C GLY A 176 28.24 6.77 9.03
N ARG A 177 28.46 5.91 10.03
CA ARG A 177 29.76 5.38 10.46
C ARG A 177 30.19 4.08 9.76
N GLN A 178 29.27 3.37 9.09
CA GLN A 178 29.56 2.11 8.37
C GLN A 178 29.68 2.26 6.84
N ALA A 179 29.97 3.46 6.35
CA ALA A 179 29.93 3.80 4.92
C ALA A 179 30.80 2.88 4.03
N LEU A 180 31.95 2.39 4.54
CA LEU A 180 32.85 1.48 3.81
C LEU A 180 32.26 0.07 3.57
N HIS A 181 31.39 -0.41 4.46
CA HIS A 181 30.70 -1.71 4.29
C HIS A 181 29.30 -1.56 3.66
N ALA A 182 28.85 -0.32 3.42
CA ALA A 182 27.51 -0.04 2.93
C ALA A 182 27.36 -0.25 1.41
N GLU A 183 28.43 -0.07 0.62
CA GLU A 183 28.32 -0.11 -0.85
C GLU A 183 28.01 -1.52 -1.41
N PRO A 184 28.61 -2.62 -0.93
CA PRO A 184 28.20 -3.97 -1.35
C PRO A 184 26.72 -4.25 -1.05
N THR A 185 26.23 -3.81 0.12
CA THR A 185 24.80 -3.94 0.48
C THR A 185 23.92 -3.09 -0.43
N LYS A 186 24.33 -1.86 -0.76
CA LYS A 186 23.64 -1.00 -1.72
C LYS A 186 23.59 -1.62 -3.11
N GLN A 187 24.68 -2.19 -3.60
CA GLN A 187 24.72 -2.88 -4.88
C GLN A 187 23.76 -4.08 -4.90
N LYS A 188 23.73 -4.87 -3.81
CA LYS A 188 22.78 -5.98 -3.68
C LYS A 188 21.33 -5.49 -3.64
N LEU A 189 21.04 -4.37 -2.97
CA LEU A 189 19.71 -3.74 -3.00
C LEU A 189 19.32 -3.27 -4.41
N ARG A 190 20.26 -2.68 -5.17
CA ARG A 190 20.02 -2.31 -6.57
C ARG A 190 19.69 -3.54 -7.41
N ALA A 191 20.50 -4.59 -7.34
CA ALA A 191 20.28 -5.83 -8.08
C ALA A 191 18.92 -6.47 -7.77
N MET A 192 18.51 -6.49 -6.49
CA MET A 192 17.18 -6.95 -6.08
C MET A 192 16.06 -6.06 -6.64
N GLY A 193 16.28 -4.74 -6.66
CA GLY A 193 15.38 -3.78 -7.31
C GLY A 193 15.28 -3.99 -8.82
N GLU A 194 16.40 -4.25 -9.49
CA GLU A 194 16.49 -4.51 -10.93
C GLU A 194 15.74 -5.79 -11.32
N GLN A 195 15.84 -6.85 -10.52
CA GLN A 195 15.10 -8.10 -10.72
C GLN A 195 13.58 -7.87 -10.79
N VAL A 196 13.05 -7.02 -9.91
CA VAL A 196 11.63 -6.65 -9.89
C VAL A 196 11.31 -5.65 -10.99
N ALA A 197 12.18 -4.65 -11.18
CA ALA A 197 11.95 -3.57 -12.13
C ALA A 197 11.97 -4.05 -13.60
N ALA A 198 12.73 -5.09 -13.91
CA ALA A 198 12.72 -5.72 -15.23
C ALA A 198 11.35 -6.27 -15.63
N ARG A 199 10.50 -6.60 -14.63
CA ARG A 199 9.18 -7.21 -14.78
C ARG A 199 8.02 -6.22 -14.59
N LEU A 200 8.28 -4.90 -14.57
CA LEU A 200 7.22 -3.89 -14.37
C LEU A 200 6.10 -3.97 -15.41
N GLY A 201 6.42 -4.43 -16.62
CA GLY A 201 5.44 -4.56 -17.71
C GLY A 201 4.37 -5.64 -17.47
N GLU A 202 4.56 -6.53 -16.49
CA GLU A 202 3.57 -7.55 -16.11
C GLU A 202 2.44 -6.98 -15.23
N ALA A 203 2.70 -5.86 -14.55
CA ALA A 203 1.77 -5.31 -13.58
C ALA A 203 0.88 -4.22 -14.17
N GLU A 204 -0.44 -4.32 -13.94
CA GLU A 204 -1.37 -3.23 -14.13
C GLU A 204 -1.51 -2.39 -12.85
N PHE A 205 -1.09 -1.13 -12.91
CA PHE A 205 -1.13 -0.23 -11.77
C PHE A 205 -2.51 0.42 -11.61
N PRO A 206 -3.10 0.45 -10.41
CA PRO A 206 -4.46 0.95 -10.21
C PRO A 206 -4.55 2.49 -10.10
N SER A 207 -3.42 3.20 -10.02
CA SER A 207 -3.41 4.65 -9.83
C SER A 207 -2.08 5.28 -10.22
N LEU A 208 -2.12 6.54 -10.65
CA LEU A 208 -0.94 7.31 -11.01
C LEU A 208 0.00 7.48 -9.81
N GLN A 209 -0.52 7.65 -8.60
CA GLN A 209 0.28 7.74 -7.38
C GLN A 209 1.19 6.53 -7.16
N MET A 210 0.70 5.34 -7.50
CA MET A 210 1.51 4.13 -7.39
C MET A 210 2.64 4.13 -8.43
N ILE A 211 2.35 4.54 -9.67
CA ILE A 211 3.35 4.69 -10.73
C ILE A 211 4.44 5.69 -10.30
N LEU A 212 4.04 6.88 -9.85
CA LEU A 212 4.96 7.92 -9.38
C LEU A 212 5.83 7.42 -8.22
N GLY A 213 5.22 6.73 -7.24
CA GLY A 213 5.95 6.14 -6.12
C GLY A 213 6.96 5.08 -6.53
N ILE A 214 6.65 4.27 -7.54
CA ILE A 214 7.56 3.27 -8.10
C ILE A 214 8.72 3.94 -8.83
N LEU A 215 8.43 4.90 -9.71
CA LEU A 215 9.46 5.63 -10.46
C LEU A 215 10.38 6.43 -9.54
N ASP A 216 9.85 7.05 -8.48
CA ASP A 216 10.62 7.72 -7.44
C ASP A 216 11.62 6.77 -6.75
N ILE A 217 11.19 5.55 -6.42
CA ILE A 217 12.08 4.51 -5.85
C ILE A 217 13.21 4.20 -6.83
N ILE A 218 12.87 3.99 -8.10
CA ILE A 218 13.83 3.60 -9.15
C ILE A 218 14.89 4.70 -9.33
N VAL A 219 14.48 5.97 -9.44
CA VAL A 219 15.40 7.11 -9.55
C VAL A 219 16.26 7.25 -8.29
N THR A 220 15.65 7.19 -7.10
CA THR A 220 16.33 7.39 -5.81
C THR A 220 17.43 6.35 -5.60
N ILE A 221 17.17 5.10 -5.94
CA ILE A 221 18.09 3.97 -5.71
C ILE A 221 19.03 3.76 -6.90
N LYS A 222 18.74 4.41 -8.04
CA LYS A 222 19.42 4.23 -9.33
C LYS A 222 19.31 2.79 -9.82
N ILE A 223 18.08 2.27 -9.82
CA ILE A 223 17.76 0.93 -10.34
C ILE A 223 17.73 1.01 -11.86
N TYR A 224 18.47 0.13 -12.54
CA TYR A 224 18.37 0.01 -13.98
C TYR A 224 17.05 -0.65 -14.38
N VAL A 225 16.37 -0.09 -15.39
CA VAL A 225 15.09 -0.61 -15.88
C VAL A 225 15.14 -0.76 -17.40
N PRO A 226 14.75 -1.92 -17.97
CA PRO A 226 14.68 -2.09 -19.41
C PRO A 226 13.72 -1.08 -20.07
N LYS A 227 14.12 -0.54 -21.24
CA LYS A 227 13.34 0.46 -21.99
C LYS A 227 11.87 0.06 -22.18
N LYS A 228 11.63 -1.20 -22.57
CA LYS A 228 10.28 -1.75 -22.80
C LYS A 228 9.41 -1.73 -21.54
N ALA A 229 9.99 -2.03 -20.38
CA ALA A 229 9.27 -2.03 -19.11
C ALA A 229 8.90 -0.59 -18.68
N LEU A 230 9.84 0.37 -18.82
CA LEU A 230 9.54 1.78 -18.56
C LEU A 230 8.49 2.35 -19.52
N GLN A 231 8.58 2.02 -20.81
CA GLN A 231 7.59 2.42 -21.81
C GLN A 231 6.19 1.96 -21.41
N GLY A 232 6.02 0.69 -21.03
CA GLY A 232 4.72 0.18 -20.57
C GLY A 232 4.17 0.91 -19.34
N VAL A 233 5.04 1.32 -18.40
CA VAL A 233 4.63 2.13 -17.24
C VAL A 233 4.15 3.52 -17.66
N PHE A 234 4.85 4.19 -18.58
CA PHE A 234 4.45 5.50 -19.08
C PHE A 234 3.19 5.44 -19.96
N GLU A 235 2.98 4.37 -20.72
CA GLU A 235 1.74 4.12 -21.47
C GLU A 235 0.54 3.93 -20.52
N GLN A 236 0.72 3.23 -19.40
CA GLN A 236 -0.32 3.14 -18.37
C GLN A 236 -0.63 4.50 -17.73
N ALA A 237 0.40 5.31 -17.44
CA ALA A 237 0.21 6.67 -16.92
C ALA A 237 -0.51 7.57 -17.93
N ASP A 238 -0.19 7.44 -19.21
CA ASP A 238 -0.86 8.13 -20.31
C ASP A 238 -2.35 7.80 -20.35
N ALA A 239 -2.71 6.52 -20.28
CA ALA A 239 -4.10 6.07 -20.25
C ALA A 239 -4.87 6.63 -19.06
N MET A 240 -4.26 6.71 -17.87
CA MET A 240 -4.88 7.33 -16.71
C MET A 240 -5.11 8.83 -16.91
N LEU A 241 -4.13 9.54 -17.48
CA LEU A 241 -4.25 10.97 -17.77
C LEU A 241 -5.33 11.23 -18.82
N LEU A 242 -5.50 10.34 -19.81
CA LEU A 242 -6.54 10.46 -20.83
C LEU A 242 -7.94 10.53 -20.21
N VAL A 243 -8.21 9.67 -19.24
CA VAL A 243 -9.51 9.58 -18.56
C VAL A 243 -9.81 10.88 -17.80
N VAL A 244 -8.78 11.54 -17.27
CA VAL A 244 -8.92 12.80 -16.53
C VAL A 244 -9.11 14.00 -17.45
N VAL A 245 -8.36 14.04 -18.53
CA VAL A 245 -8.32 15.17 -19.46
C VAL A 245 -9.50 15.16 -20.44
N THR A 246 -10.10 13.99 -20.71
CA THR A 246 -11.20 13.85 -21.68
C THR A 246 -12.56 13.98 -20.97
N PRO A 247 -13.36 15.04 -21.24
CA PRO A 247 -14.65 15.28 -20.56
C PRO A 247 -15.64 14.12 -20.71
N GLU A 248 -15.57 13.39 -21.82
CA GLU A 248 -16.47 12.30 -22.20
C GLU A 248 -16.43 11.11 -21.22
N HIS A 249 -15.33 10.95 -20.49
CA HIS A 249 -15.18 9.83 -19.55
C HIS A 249 -15.82 10.11 -18.19
N ASP A 250 -16.18 11.35 -17.86
CA ASP A 250 -16.71 11.78 -16.55
C ASP A 250 -15.92 11.19 -15.36
N MET A 251 -14.58 11.14 -15.49
CA MET A 251 -13.69 10.52 -14.50
C MET A 251 -13.99 9.04 -14.22
N VAL A 252 -14.60 8.31 -15.15
CA VAL A 252 -14.85 6.87 -15.05
C VAL A 252 -13.90 6.14 -15.99
N ASP A 253 -13.09 5.24 -15.44
CA ASP A 253 -12.20 4.40 -16.23
C ASP A 253 -13.06 3.45 -17.09
N PRO A 254 -12.94 3.51 -18.43
CA PRO A 254 -13.77 2.72 -19.33
C PRO A 254 -13.50 1.22 -19.22
N LYS A 255 -12.33 0.81 -18.74
CA LYS A 255 -11.98 -0.62 -18.55
C LYS A 255 -12.59 -1.18 -17.28
N THR A 256 -12.60 -0.40 -16.20
CA THR A 256 -12.99 -0.90 -14.87
C THR A 256 -14.37 -0.44 -14.41
N GLY A 257 -14.96 0.55 -15.09
CA GLY A 257 -16.23 1.17 -14.71
C GLY A 257 -16.17 1.92 -13.38
N LYS A 258 -14.97 2.20 -12.86
CA LYS A 258 -14.77 2.84 -11.56
C LYS A 258 -14.40 4.30 -11.72
N LYS A 259 -14.86 5.10 -10.76
CA LYS A 259 -14.48 6.51 -10.67
C LYS A 259 -12.99 6.62 -10.34
N VAL A 260 -12.27 7.34 -11.18
CA VAL A 260 -10.85 7.66 -11.08
C VAL A 260 -10.69 8.95 -10.29
N ARG A 261 -9.61 9.02 -9.49
CA ARG A 261 -9.23 10.25 -8.81
C ARG A 261 -8.67 11.24 -9.85
N PRO A 262 -8.98 12.54 -9.75
CA PRO A 262 -8.31 13.55 -10.58
C PRO A 262 -6.80 13.51 -10.39
N VAL A 263 -6.08 13.72 -11.49
CA VAL A 263 -4.62 13.92 -11.50
C VAL A 263 -4.36 15.39 -11.18
N THR A 264 -3.64 15.66 -10.11
CA THR A 264 -3.30 17.02 -9.68
C THR A 264 -2.22 17.64 -10.57
N VAL A 265 -2.12 18.98 -10.53
CA VAL A 265 -1.01 19.72 -11.16
C VAL A 265 0.35 19.19 -10.67
N GLU A 266 0.48 18.92 -9.37
CA GLU A 266 1.70 18.39 -8.76
C GLU A 266 2.07 17.00 -9.30
N GLU A 267 1.10 16.08 -9.35
CA GLU A 267 1.30 14.74 -9.91
C GLU A 267 1.67 14.81 -11.41
N GLY A 268 1.03 15.70 -12.16
CA GLY A 268 1.37 15.97 -13.56
C GLY A 268 2.81 16.48 -13.71
N ARG A 269 3.26 17.39 -12.84
CA ARG A 269 4.62 17.94 -12.89
C ARG A 269 5.66 16.88 -12.55
N GLN A 270 5.38 16.06 -11.54
CA GLN A 270 6.24 14.92 -11.20
C GLN A 270 6.34 13.93 -12.36
N LEU A 271 5.21 13.60 -13.00
CA LEU A 271 5.19 12.71 -14.16
C LEU A 271 5.99 13.28 -15.34
N GLN A 272 5.84 14.58 -15.61
CA GLN A 272 6.61 15.27 -16.65
C GLN A 272 8.11 15.24 -16.38
N ALA A 273 8.53 15.54 -15.14
CA ALA A 273 9.94 15.52 -14.75
C ALA A 273 10.54 14.11 -14.87
N LEU A 274 9.80 13.08 -14.47
CA LEU A 274 10.22 11.69 -14.61
C LEU A 274 10.34 11.28 -16.09
N LEU A 275 9.36 11.64 -16.92
CA LEU A 275 9.42 11.37 -18.36
C LEU A 275 10.62 12.07 -19.02
N GLN A 276 10.90 13.32 -18.65
CA GLN A 276 12.09 14.05 -19.14
C GLN A 276 13.40 13.40 -18.68
N HIS A 277 13.45 12.90 -17.44
CA HIS A 277 14.63 12.23 -16.90
C HIS A 277 14.99 10.96 -17.68
N TYR A 278 13.99 10.15 -18.03
CA TYR A 278 14.22 8.88 -18.75
C TYR A 278 14.23 9.02 -20.28
N GLY A 279 13.67 10.11 -20.81
CA GLY A 279 13.57 10.37 -22.24
C GLY A 279 12.11 10.51 -22.68
N ALA A 280 11.77 11.66 -23.28
CA ALA A 280 10.42 11.91 -23.79
C ALA A 280 10.02 10.98 -24.95
N ASP A 281 10.99 10.33 -25.59
CA ASP A 281 10.78 9.32 -26.62
C ASP A 281 10.16 8.02 -26.08
N LEU A 282 10.17 7.80 -24.76
CA LEU A 282 9.52 6.64 -24.13
C LEU A 282 8.00 6.68 -24.25
N SER A 283 7.40 7.87 -24.27
CA SER A 283 5.98 8.03 -24.53
C SER A 283 5.70 9.43 -25.10
N PRO A 284 5.82 9.59 -26.44
CA PRO A 284 5.54 10.86 -27.11
C PRO A 284 4.09 11.32 -26.88
N ALA A 285 3.15 10.38 -26.83
CA ALA A 285 1.74 10.65 -26.55
C ALA A 285 1.54 11.29 -25.17
N LEU A 286 2.21 10.75 -24.14
CA LEU A 286 2.15 11.32 -22.79
C LEU A 286 2.78 12.70 -22.73
N ALA A 287 3.92 12.90 -23.40
CA ALA A 287 4.60 14.19 -23.44
C ALA A 287 3.71 15.29 -24.04
N GLU A 288 3.02 15.00 -25.15
CA GLU A 288 2.06 15.93 -25.76
C GLU A 288 0.84 16.14 -24.87
N ARG A 289 0.28 15.07 -24.28
CA ARG A 289 -0.92 15.19 -23.43
C ARG A 289 -0.65 16.03 -22.18
N LEU A 290 0.49 15.84 -21.52
CA LEU A 290 0.90 16.69 -20.40
C LEU A 290 1.05 18.15 -20.83
N ARG A 291 1.64 18.40 -22.01
CA ARG A 291 1.82 19.76 -22.53
C ARG A 291 0.47 20.44 -22.77
N THR A 292 -0.50 19.73 -23.35
CA THR A 292 -1.86 20.22 -23.55
C THR A 292 -2.58 20.45 -22.22
N ALA A 293 -2.53 19.48 -21.31
CA ALA A 293 -3.18 19.58 -20.00
C ALA A 293 -2.70 20.79 -19.18
N PHE A 294 -1.38 21.09 -19.21
CA PHE A 294 -0.84 22.28 -18.56
C PHE A 294 -1.21 23.58 -19.27
N ARG A 295 -1.22 23.59 -20.61
CA ARG A 295 -1.56 24.78 -21.40
C ARG A 295 -3.02 25.19 -21.21
N GLU A 296 -3.91 24.20 -21.13
CA GLU A 296 -5.35 24.39 -21.03
C GLU A 296 -5.85 24.44 -19.58
N GLY A 297 -4.97 24.24 -18.58
CA GLY A 297 -5.34 24.31 -17.17
C GLY A 297 -6.29 23.19 -16.73
N LEU A 298 -6.15 22.00 -17.31
CA LEU A 298 -7.09 20.88 -17.11
C LEU A 298 -6.83 20.08 -15.84
N LEU A 299 -5.71 20.33 -15.16
CA LEU A 299 -5.35 19.65 -13.93
C LEU A 299 -5.72 20.53 -12.73
N PRO A 300 -6.48 20.02 -11.75
CA PRO A 300 -6.80 20.75 -10.52
C PRO A 300 -5.59 20.86 -9.59
N ASP A 301 -5.52 21.95 -8.82
CA ASP A 301 -4.57 22.08 -7.71
C ASP A 301 -4.95 21.12 -6.58
N GLU A 302 -3.98 20.56 -5.86
CA GLU A 302 -4.27 19.65 -4.73
C GLU A 302 -5.17 20.29 -3.65
N ALA A 303 -5.06 21.60 -3.45
CA ALA A 303 -5.90 22.35 -2.51
C ALA A 303 -7.38 22.51 -2.93
N SER A 304 -7.70 22.19 -4.20
CA SER A 304 -9.05 22.31 -4.76
C SER A 304 -9.87 21.01 -4.70
N LEU A 305 -9.26 19.92 -4.22
CA LEU A 305 -9.84 18.57 -4.09
C LEU A 305 -10.30 18.25 -2.67
#